data_AF-A0A705R7Z4-F1
#
_entry.id   AF-A0A705R7Z4-F1
#
_cell.length_a   1.000
_cell.length_b   1.000
_cell.length_c   1.000
_cell.angle_alpha   90.00
_cell.angle_beta   90.00
_cell.angle_gamma   90.00
#
_symmetry.space_group_name_H-M   'P 1'
#
loop_
_entity.id
_entity.type
_entity.pdbx_description
1 polymer ?
#
loop_
_entity_poly.entity_id
_entity_poly.type
_entity_poly.pdbx_seq_one_letter_code
_entity_poly.pdbx_strand_id
1 'polypeptide(L)' 'MSTENTLSVADLARENVRNLVPYQSARRLGGNGDVWLNANEFPTAVEFQLTQQTLNRYP' A
#
# COMPACT_ATOMS: atom_id res chain seq x y z
N MET A 1 -9.17 -8.61 -42.93
CA MET A 1 -9.39 -8.73 -41.48
C MET A 1 -8.34 -7.87 -40.81
N SER A 2 -8.70 -6.63 -40.45
CA SER A 2 -7.85 -5.73 -39.68
C SER A 2 -7.92 -6.13 -38.21
N THR A 3 -6.80 -6.57 -37.65
CA THR A 3 -6.67 -6.76 -36.21
C THR A 3 -6.65 -5.40 -35.54
N GLU A 4 -7.71 -5.05 -34.82
CA GLU A 4 -7.72 -3.93 -33.89
C GLU A 4 -6.53 -4.09 -32.91
N ASN A 5 -5.55 -3.20 -33.02
CA ASN A 5 -4.43 -3.16 -32.08
C ASN A 5 -4.91 -2.49 -30.79
N THR A 6 -5.54 -3.26 -29.90
CA THR A 6 -6.03 -2.73 -28.63
C THR A 6 -4.84 -2.56 -27.67
N LEU A 7 -4.36 -1.33 -27.53
CA LEU A 7 -3.38 -0.98 -26.49
C LEU A 7 -4.02 -1.12 -25.11
N SER A 8 -3.37 -1.85 -24.21
CA SER A 8 -3.79 -1.94 -22.82
C SER A 8 -3.33 -0.71 -22.04
N VAL A 9 -3.99 -0.39 -20.93
CA VAL A 9 -3.53 0.69 -20.02
C VAL A 9 -2.12 0.43 -19.50
N ALA A 10 -1.72 -0.84 -19.37
CA ALA A 10 -0.36 -1.21 -18.97
C ALA A 10 0.68 -0.78 -20.02
N ASP A 11 0.33 -0.75 -21.31
CA ASP A 11 1.24 -0.36 -22.39
C ASP A 11 1.58 1.14 -22.37
N LEU A 12 0.74 1.95 -21.71
CA LEU A 12 1.00 3.38 -21.48
C LEU A 12 2.00 3.60 -20.34
N ALA A 13 2.25 2.58 -19.50
CA ALA A 13 3.16 2.70 -18.38
C ALA A 13 4.62 2.57 -18.83
N ARG A 14 5.50 3.33 -18.16
CA ARG A 14 6.95 3.26 -18.39
C ARG A 14 7.44 1.83 -18.20
N GLU A 15 8.41 1.41 -19.02
CA GLU A 15 9.00 0.07 -18.94
C GLU A 15 9.56 -0.26 -17.55
N ASN A 16 10.24 0.69 -16.90
CA ASN A 16 10.75 0.50 -15.55
C ASN A 16 9.64 0.36 -14.50
N VAL A 17 8.45 0.90 -14.75
CA VAL A 17 7.27 0.74 -13.88
C VAL A 17 6.61 -0.61 -14.09
N ARG A 18 6.56 -1.10 -15.32
CA ARG A 18 6.05 -2.45 -15.63
C ARG A 18 6.94 -3.55 -15.04
N ASN A 19 8.25 -3.33 -15.03
CA ASN A 19 9.24 -4.32 -14.61
C ASN A 19 9.64 -4.20 -13.13
N LEU A 20 9.17 -3.18 -12.40
CA LEU A 20 9.51 -3.05 -10.98
C LEU A 20 8.84 -4.16 -10.17
N VAL A 21 9.57 -4.67 -9.18
CA VAL A 21 9.00 -5.50 -8.12
C VAL A 21 8.61 -4.57 -6.97
N PRO A 22 7.32 -4.47 -6.61
CA PRO A 22 6.89 -3.58 -5.53
C PRO A 22 7.50 -3.97 -4.19
N TYR A 23 7.70 -2.98 -3.32
CA TYR A 23 8.15 -3.24 -1.96
C TYR A 23 7.15 -4.12 -1.20
N GLN A 24 7.63 -5.21 -0.60
CA GLN A 24 6.81 -6.20 0.10
C GLN A 24 6.64 -5.83 1.59
N SER A 25 5.97 -4.71 1.86
CA SER A 25 5.72 -4.24 3.24
C SER A 25 4.78 -5.16 4.02
N ALA A 26 3.73 -5.68 3.39
CA ALA A 26 2.72 -6.51 4.03
C ALA A 26 3.03 -7.99 3.87
N ARG A 27 3.59 -8.61 4.90
CA ARG A 27 3.61 -10.08 5.02
C ARG A 27 2.27 -10.52 5.58
N ARG A 28 1.29 -10.81 4.71
CA ARG A 28 0.11 -11.58 5.09
C ARG A 28 0.52 -13.04 5.26
N LEU A 29 1.35 -13.33 6.26
CA LEU A 29 1.41 -14.66 6.85
C LEU A 29 0.06 -14.83 7.54
N GLY A 30 -0.94 -15.33 6.80
CA GLY A 30 -2.21 -15.70 7.40
C GLY A 30 -1.94 -16.69 8.52
N GLY A 31 -2.30 -16.33 9.75
CA GLY A 31 -2.03 -17.16 10.92
C GLY A 31 -2.34 -16.45 12.23
N ASN A 32 -2.81 -17.24 13.20
CA ASN A 32 -3.11 -16.87 14.59
C ASN A 32 -1.81 -16.52 15.33
N GLY A 33 -1.22 -15.37 15.04
CA GLY A 33 -0.04 -14.86 15.74
C GLY A 33 -0.44 -13.97 16.92
N ASP A 34 0.03 -14.32 18.11
CA ASP A 34 -0.17 -13.49 19.32
C ASP A 34 1.04 -12.57 19.61
N VAL A 35 2.15 -12.74 18.89
CA VAL A 35 3.40 -11.96 19.04
C VAL A 35 3.87 -11.43 17.69
N TRP A 36 3.99 -10.10 17.59
CA TRP A 36 4.30 -9.38 16.35
C TRP A 36 5.62 -8.61 16.48
N LEU A 37 6.70 -9.12 15.88
CA LEU A 37 8.04 -8.53 15.90
C LEU A 37 8.64 -8.36 14.49
N ASN A 38 7.79 -8.33 13.45
CA ASN A 38 8.20 -8.34 12.04
C ASN A 38 8.16 -6.96 11.36
N ALA A 39 7.64 -5.93 12.04
CA ALA A 39 7.45 -4.58 11.48
C ALA A 39 8.23 -3.48 12.22
N ASN A 40 9.06 -3.83 13.21
CA ASN A 40 9.80 -2.89 14.06
C ASN A 40 8.90 -1.84 14.75
N GLU A 41 7.65 -2.17 15.00
CA GLU A 41 6.72 -1.31 15.73
C GLU A 41 7.03 -1.33 17.22
N PHE A 42 6.69 -0.24 17.91
CA PHE A 42 6.75 -0.21 19.37
C PHE A 42 5.68 -1.18 19.92
N PRO A 43 6.01 -2.08 20.88
CA PRO A 43 5.16 -3.22 21.25
C PRO A 43 3.87 -2.83 21.98
N THR A 44 3.77 -1.62 22.51
CA THR A 44 2.63 -1.18 23.34
C THR A 44 1.97 0.05 22.72
N ALA A 45 0.64 0.06 22.62
CA ALA A 45 -0.07 1.23 22.11
C ALA A 45 0.08 2.44 23.06
N VAL A 46 0.26 3.63 22.48
CA VAL A 46 0.20 4.91 23.20
C VAL A 46 -1.06 5.64 22.75
N GLU A 47 -1.89 6.04 23.71
CA GLU A 47 -3.19 6.66 23.42
C GLU A 47 -3.05 8.13 23.02
N PHE A 48 -3.80 8.53 21.99
CA PHE A 48 -3.93 9.93 21.55
C PHE A 48 -5.39 10.22 21.23
N GLN A 49 -5.83 11.45 21.54
CA GLN A 49 -7.17 11.94 21.21
C GLN A 49 -7.07 13.05 20.17
N LEU A 50 -8.07 13.15 19.29
CA LEU A 50 -8.16 14.25 18.34
C LEU A 50 -8.40 15.56 19.10
N THR A 51 -7.55 16.55 18.89
CA THR A 51 -7.69 17.88 19.48
C THR A 51 -8.32 18.90 18.53
N GLN A 52 -8.34 18.61 17.23
CA GLN A 52 -8.87 19.48 16.18
C GLN A 52 -10.13 18.85 15.57
N GLN A 53 -11.18 19.67 15.42
CA GLN A 53 -12.48 19.26 14.84
C GLN A 53 -12.77 20.01 13.52
N THR A 54 -11.71 20.38 12.79
CA THR A 54 -11.77 21.16 11.54
C THR A 54 -11.42 20.29 10.33
N LEU A 55 -11.84 19.02 10.33
CA LEU A 55 -11.52 18.04 9.28
C LEU A 55 -12.10 18.40 7.90
N ASN A 56 -13.00 19.38 7.83
CA ASN A 56 -13.59 19.91 6.59
C ASN A 56 -12.72 20.97 5.89
N ARG A 57 -11.50 21.21 6.38
CA ARG A 57 -10.52 22.15 5.83
C ARG A 57 -9.21 21.42 5.56
N TYR A 58 -8.45 21.93 4.59
CA TYR A 58 -7.06 21.49 4.42
C TYR A 58 -6.27 21.76 5.71
N PRO A 59 -5.33 20.85 6.06
CA PRO A 59 -4.50 21.00 7.25
C PRO A 59 -3.60 22.25 7.17
#